data_AF-A0A6L5E163-F1
#
_entry.id   AF-A0A6L5E163-F1
#
_cell.length_a   1.000
_cell.length_b   1.000
_cell.length_c   1.000
_cell.angle_alpha   90.00
_cell.angle_beta   90.00
_cell.angle_gamma   90.00
#
_symmetry.space_group_name_H-M   'P 1'
#
loop_
_entity.id
_entity.type
_entity.pdbx_description
1 polymer ?
#
loop_
_entity_poly.entity_id
_entity_poly.type
_entity_poly.pdbx_seq_one_letter_code
_entity_poly.pdbx_strand_id
1 'polypeptide(L)'
;MNYLNALFICKLTKTKFSFSEFRNIRKKKKDVVSFLHAIIPLNKAEVIYDRVRLTDYYLNGGNIENISNGLIIAKKGRITLTLIEAIEMDKKGIIFHEYYKDRFEIKADKN
;
A
#
# COMPACT_ATOMS: atom_id res chain seq x y z
N MET A 1 7.14 10.03 14.72
CA MET A 1 5.70 10.17 15.06
C MET A 1 5.37 9.35 16.31
N ASN A 2 4.58 9.89 17.25
CA ASN A 2 4.10 9.17 18.44
C ASN A 2 2.74 8.48 18.16
N TYR A 3 2.26 7.64 19.08
CA TYR A 3 1.02 6.89 18.89
C TYR A 3 -0.23 7.78 18.83
N LEU A 4 -0.29 8.83 19.65
CA LEU A 4 -1.43 9.75 19.70
C LEU A 4 -1.61 10.49 18.37
N ASN A 5 -0.52 10.95 17.76
CA ASN A 5 -0.54 11.59 16.45
C ASN A 5 -1.00 10.60 15.36
N ALA A 6 -0.51 9.36 15.40
CA ALA A 6 -0.95 8.32 14.47
C ALA A 6 -2.46 8.05 14.60
N LEU A 7 -2.97 7.91 15.82
CA LEU A 7 -4.40 7.74 16.09
C LEU A 7 -5.23 8.92 15.59
N PHE A 8 -4.75 10.14 15.81
CA PHE A 8 -5.45 11.35 15.35
C PHE A 8 -5.59 11.38 13.83
N ILE A 9 -4.50 11.12 13.09
CA ILE A 9 -4.51 11.03 11.62
C ILE A 9 -5.44 9.91 11.14
N CYS A 10 -5.35 8.74 11.77
CA CYS A 10 -6.20 7.59 11.46
C CYS A 10 -7.69 7.87 11.69
N LYS A 11 -8.03 8.58 12.77
CA LYS A 11 -9.40 9.04 13.05
C LYS A 11 -9.91 10.00 11.98
N LEU A 12 -9.11 10.99 11.58
CA LEU A 12 -9.47 11.95 10.52
C LEU A 12 -9.66 11.27 9.16
N THR A 13 -8.85 10.27 8.86
CA THR A 13 -8.88 9.56 7.57
C THR A 13 -9.78 8.34 7.58
N LYS A 14 -10.55 8.12 8.66
CA LYS A 14 -11.39 6.91 8.88
C LYS A 14 -10.64 5.60 8.65
N THR A 15 -9.32 5.62 8.84
CA THR A 15 -8.46 4.45 8.72
C THR A 15 -8.31 3.85 10.10
N LYS A 16 -8.69 2.57 10.27
CA LYS A 16 -8.42 1.87 11.54
C LYS A 16 -6.90 1.81 11.76
N PHE A 17 -6.41 1.90 12.98
CA PHE A 17 -5.01 1.64 13.32
C PHE A 17 -4.92 1.17 14.75
N SER A 18 -4.35 0.00 14.94
CA SER A 18 -4.30 -0.65 16.25
C SER A 18 -3.01 -0.35 16.99
N PHE A 19 -3.08 -0.42 18.32
CA PHE A 19 -1.90 -0.31 19.16
C PHE A 19 -0.88 -1.43 18.90
N SER A 20 -1.35 -2.64 18.57
CA SER A 20 -0.47 -3.77 18.23
C SER A 20 0.32 -3.50 16.95
N GLU A 21 -0.29 -2.98 15.90
CA GLU A 21 0.42 -2.55 14.68
C GLU A 21 1.47 -1.48 15.00
N PHE A 22 1.09 -0.44 15.74
CA PHE A 22 2.04 0.59 16.15
C PHE A 22 3.23 0.02 16.91
N ARG A 23 2.97 -0.83 17.92
CA ARG A 23 4.02 -1.46 18.72
C ARG A 23 4.91 -2.37 17.88
N ASN A 24 4.34 -3.12 16.95
CA ASN A 24 5.10 -4.03 16.07
C ASN A 24 6.01 -3.25 15.10
N ILE A 25 5.49 -2.19 14.47
CA ILE A 25 6.26 -1.31 13.58
C ILE A 25 7.43 -0.68 14.35
N ARG A 26 7.17 -0.14 15.54
CA ARG A 26 8.20 0.44 16.41
C ARG A 26 9.24 -0.59 16.86
N LYS A 27 8.81 -1.79 17.27
CA LYS A 27 9.71 -2.88 17.71
C LYS A 27 10.65 -3.32 16.58
N LYS A 28 10.16 -3.36 15.34
CA LYS A 28 10.95 -3.68 14.15
C LYS A 28 11.75 -2.48 13.61
N LYS A 29 11.79 -1.35 14.32
CA LYS A 29 12.46 -0.11 13.92
C LYS A 29 12.03 0.40 12.53
N LYS A 30 10.79 0.11 12.14
CA LYS A 30 10.19 0.61 10.91
C LYS A 30 9.51 1.95 11.15
N ASP A 31 9.35 2.74 10.10
CA ASP A 31 8.68 4.03 10.20
C ASP A 31 7.16 3.86 10.18
N VAL A 32 6.48 4.55 11.10
CA VAL A 32 5.02 4.52 11.18
C VAL A 32 4.43 5.45 10.12
N VAL A 33 5.12 6.54 9.76
CA VAL A 33 4.61 7.51 8.78
C VAL A 33 4.52 6.86 7.40
N SER A 34 5.58 6.20 6.91
CA SER A 34 5.53 5.42 5.66
C SER A 34 4.41 4.38 5.64
N PHE A 35 4.17 3.69 6.76
CA PHE A 35 3.06 2.75 6.85
C PHE A 35 1.70 3.43 6.69
N LEU A 36 1.47 4.54 7.40
CA LEU A 36 0.24 5.32 7.26
C LEU A 36 0.06 5.88 5.85
N HIS A 37 1.14 6.38 5.23
CA HIS A 37 1.13 6.89 3.86
C HIS A 37 0.78 5.82 2.83
N ALA A 38 1.05 4.54 3.09
CA ALA A 38 0.61 3.44 2.22
C ALA A 38 -0.86 3.03 2.48
N ILE A 39 -1.28 2.88 3.73
CA ILE A 39 -2.62 2.34 4.05
C ILE A 39 -3.75 3.36 3.89
N ILE A 40 -3.50 4.65 4.15
CA ILE A 40 -4.52 5.69 4.08
C ILE A 40 -5.05 5.83 2.65
N PRO A 41 -4.19 5.95 1.61
CA PRO A 41 -4.64 5.99 0.23
C PRO A 41 -5.40 4.73 -0.20
N LEU A 42 -4.95 3.54 0.22
CA LEU A 42 -5.66 2.28 -0.06
C LEU A 42 -7.09 2.30 0.46
N ASN A 43 -7.28 2.73 1.71
CA ASN A 43 -8.61 2.81 2.32
C ASN A 43 -9.47 3.92 1.68
N LYS A 44 -8.88 5.09 1.37
CA LYS A 44 -9.58 6.17 0.66
C LYS A 44 -10.01 5.77 -0.74
N ALA A 45 -9.20 4.97 -1.42
CA ALA A 45 -9.52 4.40 -2.72
C ALA A 45 -10.41 3.16 -2.61
N GLU A 46 -10.84 2.75 -1.40
CA GLU A 46 -11.66 1.56 -1.13
C GLU A 46 -11.09 0.28 -1.76
N VAL A 47 -9.77 0.15 -1.79
CA VAL A 47 -9.11 -1.08 -2.25
C VAL A 47 -9.36 -2.16 -1.21
N ILE A 48 -9.79 -3.35 -1.66
CA ILE A 48 -9.93 -4.53 -0.78
C ILE A 48 -8.57 -5.23 -0.72
N TYR A 49 -8.00 -5.38 0.47
CA TYR A 49 -6.72 -6.04 0.68
C TYR A 49 -6.65 -6.68 2.08
N ASP A 50 -5.78 -7.68 2.21
CA ASP A 50 -5.46 -8.28 3.51
C ASP A 50 -4.44 -7.41 4.26
N ARG A 51 -4.95 -6.67 5.25
CA ARG A 51 -4.15 -5.75 6.05
C ARG A 51 -3.07 -6.44 6.88
N VAL A 52 -3.33 -7.62 7.41
CA VAL A 52 -2.35 -8.35 8.22
C VAL A 52 -1.18 -8.72 7.34
N ARG A 53 -1.46 -9.26 6.15
CA ARG A 53 -0.44 -9.63 5.17
C ARG A 53 0.39 -8.44 4.68
N LEU A 54 -0.24 -7.31 4.39
CA LEU A 54 0.48 -6.09 3.99
C LEU A 54 1.40 -5.59 5.11
N THR A 55 0.91 -5.64 6.35
CA THR A 55 1.69 -5.27 7.54
C THR A 55 2.88 -6.20 7.73
N ASP A 56 2.67 -7.52 7.64
CA ASP A 56 3.76 -8.50 7.75
C ASP A 56 4.79 -8.28 6.64
N TYR A 57 4.37 -8.02 5.41
CA TYR A 57 5.29 -7.74 4.32
C TYR A 57 6.15 -6.49 4.59
N TYR A 58 5.56 -5.42 5.11
CA TYR A 58 6.27 -4.21 5.51
C TYR A 58 7.30 -4.47 6.62
N LEU A 59 6.89 -5.20 7.66
CA LEU A 59 7.74 -5.53 8.80
C LEU A 59 8.93 -6.40 8.40
N ASN A 60 8.80 -7.16 7.31
CA ASN A 60 9.88 -7.96 6.71
C ASN A 60 10.68 -7.22 5.63
N GLY A 61 10.43 -5.93 5.41
CA GLY A 61 11.25 -5.09 4.53
C GLY A 61 10.70 -4.87 3.11
N GLY A 62 9.49 -5.33 2.82
CA GLY A 62 8.83 -5.07 1.54
C GLY A 62 8.48 -3.60 1.31
N ASN A 63 8.35 -3.21 0.04
CA ASN A 63 8.05 -1.83 -0.36
C ASN A 63 6.52 -1.62 -0.45
N ILE A 64 5.91 -1.32 0.69
CA ILE A 64 4.46 -1.09 0.75
C ILE A 64 3.99 0.15 -0.02
N GLU A 65 4.86 1.12 -0.28
CA GLU A 65 4.49 2.28 -1.09
C GLU A 65 4.28 1.86 -2.54
N ASN A 66 5.21 1.07 -3.10
CA ASN A 66 5.06 0.48 -4.43
C ASN A 66 3.79 -0.38 -4.53
N ILE A 67 3.55 -1.26 -3.54
CA ILE A 67 2.33 -2.08 -3.46
C ILE A 67 1.06 -1.22 -3.42
N SER A 68 1.04 -0.20 -2.54
CA SER A 68 -0.13 0.66 -2.37
C SER A 68 -0.46 1.41 -3.65
N ASN A 69 0.55 1.96 -4.32
CA ASN A 69 0.40 2.65 -5.59
C ASN A 69 -0.07 1.69 -6.68
N GLY A 70 0.53 0.50 -6.76
CA GLY A 70 0.14 -0.52 -7.74
C GLY A 70 -1.32 -0.93 -7.64
N LEU A 71 -1.80 -1.23 -6.42
CA LEU A 71 -3.19 -1.60 -6.19
C LEU A 71 -4.16 -0.45 -6.52
N ILE A 72 -3.80 0.80 -6.20
CA ILE A 72 -4.61 1.97 -6.52
C ILE A 72 -4.68 2.19 -8.04
N ILE A 73 -3.54 2.10 -8.74
CA ILE A 73 -3.47 2.23 -10.20
C ILE A 73 -4.30 1.13 -10.87
N ALA A 74 -4.13 -0.13 -10.43
CA ALA A 74 -4.89 -1.26 -10.94
C ALA A 74 -6.40 -1.04 -10.76
N LYS A 75 -6.83 -0.62 -9.56
CA LYS A 75 -8.25 -0.31 -9.30
C LYS A 75 -8.78 0.79 -10.22
N LYS A 76 -8.05 1.89 -10.39
CA LYS A 76 -8.43 2.99 -11.31
C LYS A 76 -8.52 2.53 -12.76
N GLY A 77 -7.60 1.67 -13.18
CA GLY A 77 -7.58 1.06 -14.51
C GLY A 77 -8.56 -0.09 -14.72
N ARG A 78 -9.37 -0.44 -13.71
CA ARG A 78 -10.27 -1.62 -13.71
C ARG A 78 -9.52 -2.92 -14.01
N ILE A 79 -8.27 -3.02 -13.56
CA ILE A 79 -7.42 -4.21 -13.66
C ILE A 79 -7.50 -4.96 -12.33
N THR A 80 -7.77 -6.26 -12.38
CA THR A 80 -7.68 -7.12 -11.21
C THR A 80 -6.22 -7.28 -10.82
N LEU A 81 -5.84 -6.79 -9.65
CA LEU A 81 -4.55 -7.02 -9.02
C LEU A 81 -4.80 -7.35 -7.55
N THR A 82 -4.48 -8.58 -7.15
CA THR A 82 -4.56 -9.01 -5.76
C THR A 82 -3.32 -8.54 -4.99
N LEU A 83 -3.44 -8.46 -3.66
CA LEU A 83 -2.29 -8.16 -2.80
C LEU A 83 -1.15 -9.19 -2.96
N ILE A 84 -1.48 -10.46 -3.22
CA ILE A 84 -0.48 -11.52 -3.39
C ILE A 84 0.34 -11.27 -4.65
N GLU A 85 -0.34 -11.06 -5.78
CA GLU A 85 0.30 -10.73 -7.05
C GLU A 85 1.13 -9.46 -6.91
N ALA A 86 0.60 -8.46 -6.20
CA ALA A 86 1.34 -7.22 -5.97
C ALA A 86 2.67 -7.48 -5.22
N ILE A 87 2.63 -8.29 -4.16
CA ILE A 87 3.81 -8.68 -3.39
C ILE A 87 4.80 -9.48 -4.23
N GLU A 88 4.32 -10.40 -5.06
CA GLU A 88 5.18 -11.18 -5.95
C GLU A 88 5.89 -10.29 -7.00
N MET A 89 5.18 -9.31 -7.54
CA MET A 89 5.75 -8.34 -8.47
C MET A 89 6.79 -7.43 -7.81
N ASP A 90 6.52 -6.93 -6.59
CA ASP A 90 7.49 -6.14 -5.82
C ASP A 90 8.76 -6.94 -5.50
N LYS A 91 8.60 -8.21 -5.11
CA LYS A 91 9.75 -9.13 -4.91
C LYS A 91 10.58 -9.36 -6.17
N LYS A 92 9.97 -9.27 -7.36
CA LYS A 92 10.66 -9.34 -8.65
C LYS A 92 11.29 -8.00 -9.06
N GLY A 93 11.17 -6.96 -8.24
CA GLY A 93 11.69 -5.63 -8.52
C GLY A 93 10.84 -4.81 -9.49
N ILE A 94 9.58 -5.19 -9.72
CA ILE A 94 8.69 -4.47 -10.64
C ILE A 94 8.16 -3.19 -9.95
N ILE A 95 8.42 -2.04 -10.58
CA ILE A 95 7.87 -0.75 -10.15
C ILE A 95 6.52 -0.54 -10.84
N PHE A 96 5.44 -0.48 -10.07
CA PHE A 96 4.08 -0.47 -10.63
C PHE A 96 3.76 0.76 -11.48
N HIS A 97 4.33 1.90 -11.13
CA HIS A 97 4.15 3.13 -11.91
C HIS A 97 4.63 2.94 -13.36
N GLU A 98 5.82 2.38 -13.53
CA GLU A 98 6.42 2.10 -14.84
C GLU A 98 5.64 0.99 -15.57
N TYR A 99 5.41 -0.13 -14.88
CA TYR A 99 4.70 -1.29 -15.46
C TYR A 99 3.32 -0.94 -16.04
N TYR A 100 2.58 -0.05 -15.37
CA TYR A 100 1.26 0.37 -15.84
C TYR A 100 1.32 1.53 -16.81
N LYS A 101 2.31 2.44 -16.73
CA LYS A 101 2.50 3.51 -17.71
C LYS A 101 2.59 2.94 -19.12
N ASP A 102 3.48 1.95 -19.32
CA ASP A 102 3.67 1.28 -20.60
C ASP A 102 2.36 0.64 -21.11
N ARG A 103 1.57 0.04 -20.21
CA ARG A 103 0.32 -0.64 -20.58
C ARG A 103 -0.85 0.31 -20.87
N PHE A 104 -0.87 1.50 -20.28
CA PHE A 104 -1.90 2.51 -20.58
C PHE A 104 -1.54 3.31 -21.83
N GLU A 105 -0.26 3.59 -22.08
CA GLU A 105 0.21 4.23 -23.32
C GLU A 105 -0.06 3.34 -24.54
N ILE A 106 0.23 2.03 -24.47
CA ILE A 106 -0.08 1.07 -25.55
C ILE A 106 -1.58 1.01 -25.90
N LYS A 107 -2.47 1.35 -24.96
CA LYS A 107 -3.93 1.38 -25.21
C LYS A 107 -4.41 2.69 -25.82
N ALA A 108 -3.69 3.80 -25.64
CA ALA A 108 -4.05 5.08 -26.24
C ALA A 108 -3.74 5.11 -27.74
N ASP A 109 -2.66 4.45 -28.17
CA ASP A 109 -2.23 4.42 -29.59
C ASP A 109 -3.06 3.46 -30.48
N LYS A 110 -4.06 2.79 -29.94
CA LYS A 110 -4.92 1.82 -30.67
C LYS A 110 -6.37 2.29 -30.87
N ASN A 111 -6.68 3.53 -30.50
CA ASN A 111 -7.96 4.20 -30.77
C ASN A 111 -7.75 5.38 -31.72
#